data_AF-A0A2A2QPC5-F1
#
_entry.id   AF-A0A2A2QPC5-F1
#
_cell.length_a   1.000
_cell.length_b   1.000
_cell.length_c   1.000
_cell.angle_alpha   90.00
_cell.angle_beta   90.00
_cell.angle_gamma   90.00
#
_symmetry.space_group_name_H-M   'P 1'
#
loop_
_entity.id
_entity.type
_entity.pdbx_description
1 polymer ?
#
loop_
_entity_poly.entity_id
_entity_poly.type
_entity_poly.pdbx_seq_one_letter_code
_entity_poly.pdbx_strand_id
1 'polypeptide(L)'
;MKNLFVGCCALLAIALGVLAWRQHLELIELRALKDDFTTTSETDRATKERDAFASDQIKVAGDTLSASDQGEKAVAPTAKPDAPKRAVAVAKPQKGPTKNEILAFLNEPETQRALAQKFREQVDARFGVFFKNLNLPEAQLPQLRALLIEREGAAVDVSAAALAAGLKPKQEEMLKMVNAAQAETDRKLALALGPEGYKQFQLYESAHLFRGATSDLQRNLTRVAAPLDARQAENFTTGLAALAAGQFTLMQQQALRSITQMEQTKQTLKQVEQLYKDRLNPPKPNKPAKKPNG
;
A
#
# COMPACT_ATOMS: atom_id res chain seq x y z
N MET A 1 24.53 -41.00 16.83
CA MET A 1 23.21 -40.75 17.46
C MET A 1 22.88 -39.25 17.67
N LYS A 2 23.84 -38.36 17.95
CA LYS A 2 23.57 -36.91 18.14
C LYS A 2 22.95 -36.18 16.93
N ASN A 3 23.29 -36.59 15.70
CA ASN A 3 22.78 -35.93 14.49
C ASN A 3 21.30 -36.25 14.18
N LEU A 4 20.77 -37.35 14.74
CA LEU A 4 19.37 -37.74 14.54
C LEU A 4 18.42 -36.90 15.42
N PHE A 5 18.87 -36.50 16.60
CA PHE A 5 18.09 -35.66 17.51
C PHE A 5 17.92 -34.23 16.98
N VAL A 6 18.97 -33.65 16.37
CA VAL A 6 18.92 -32.29 15.80
C VAL A 6 17.95 -32.21 14.62
N GLY A 7 17.94 -33.23 13.75
CA GLY A 7 17.00 -33.30 12.61
C GLY A 7 15.53 -33.41 13.05
N CYS A 8 15.26 -34.19 14.11
CA CYS A 8 13.90 -34.37 14.62
C CYS A 8 13.35 -33.08 15.25
N CYS A 9 14.18 -32.31 15.98
CA CYS A 9 13.79 -31.03 16.55
C CYS A 9 13.48 -29.96 15.49
N ALA A 10 14.24 -29.92 14.39
CA ALA A 10 14.00 -28.96 13.30
C ALA A 10 12.66 -29.20 12.59
N LEU A 11 12.31 -30.47 12.34
CA LEU A 11 11.02 -30.83 11.74
C LEU A 11 9.83 -30.50 12.66
N LEU A 12 10.01 -30.66 13.97
CA LEU A 12 8.98 -30.33 14.96
C LEU A 12 8.73 -28.82 15.06
N ALA A 13 9.77 -28.00 14.95
CA ALA A 13 9.64 -26.53 14.91
C ALA A 13 8.88 -26.04 13.66
N ILE A 14 9.14 -26.65 12.50
CA ILE A 14 8.45 -26.33 11.25
C ILE A 14 6.96 -26.71 11.34
N ALA A 15 6.65 -27.90 11.87
CA ALA A 15 5.27 -28.35 12.03
C ALA A 15 4.45 -27.44 12.96
N LEU A 16 5.05 -26.96 14.06
CA LEU A 16 4.39 -26.03 14.97
C LEU A 16 4.20 -24.63 14.36
N GLY A 17 5.16 -24.16 13.57
CA GLY A 17 5.04 -22.89 12.84
C GLY A 17 3.89 -22.89 11.81
N VAL A 18 3.73 -23.99 11.07
CA VAL A 18 2.62 -24.16 10.12
C VAL A 18 1.26 -24.20 10.82
N LEU A 19 1.18 -24.87 11.99
CA LEU A 19 -0.05 -24.94 12.77
C LEU A 19 -0.46 -23.57 13.35
N ALA A 20 0.50 -22.81 13.90
CA ALA A 20 0.26 -21.46 14.40
C ALA A 20 -0.15 -20.48 13.29
N TRP A 21 0.43 -20.61 12.10
CA TRP A 21 0.06 -19.82 10.92
C TRP A 21 -1.37 -20.13 10.44
N ARG A 22 -1.76 -21.40 10.45
CA ARG A 22 -3.12 -21.82 10.11
C ARG A 22 -4.16 -21.23 11.07
N GLN A 23 -3.89 -21.27 12.37
CA GLN A 23 -4.76 -20.65 13.39
C GLN A 23 -4.86 -19.12 13.21
N HIS A 24 -3.78 -18.47 12.75
CA HIS A 24 -3.81 -17.03 12.46
C HIS A 24 -4.73 -16.69 11.28
N LEU A 25 -4.75 -17.52 10.23
CA LEU A 25 -5.64 -17.34 9.08
C LEU A 25 -7.12 -17.51 9.44
N GLU A 26 -7.45 -18.51 10.26
CA GLU A 26 -8.83 -18.74 10.75
C GLU A 26 -9.34 -17.54 11.58
N LEU A 27 -8.48 -16.89 12.36
CA LEU A 27 -8.83 -15.66 13.10
C LEU A 27 -9.04 -14.44 12.21
N ILE A 28 -8.37 -14.37 11.05
CA ILE A 28 -8.57 -13.31 10.07
C ILE A 28 -9.91 -13.51 9.35
N GLU A 29 -10.24 -14.74 8.99
CA GLU A 29 -11.51 -15.09 8.35
C GLU A 29 -12.70 -14.84 9.27
N LEU A 30 -12.59 -15.18 10.56
CA LEU A 30 -13.63 -14.89 11.56
C LEU A 30 -13.79 -13.39 11.83
N ARG A 31 -12.75 -12.57 11.66
CA ARG A 31 -12.85 -11.11 11.73
C ARG A 31 -13.51 -10.53 10.49
N ALA A 32 -13.16 -11.03 9.30
CA ALA A 32 -13.80 -10.64 8.06
C ALA A 32 -15.31 -11.01 8.04
N LEU A 33 -15.67 -12.20 8.54
CA LEU A 33 -17.06 -12.66 8.64
C LEU A 33 -17.88 -11.83 9.65
N LYS A 34 -17.25 -11.34 10.72
CA LYS A 34 -17.89 -10.50 11.73
C LYS A 34 -18.18 -9.08 11.22
N ASP A 35 -17.36 -8.57 10.31
CA ASP A 35 -17.56 -7.26 9.65
C ASP A 35 -18.63 -7.32 8.54
N ASP A 36 -18.92 -8.50 7.98
CA ASP A 36 -19.93 -8.71 6.92
C ASP A 36 -21.37 -8.75 7.47
N PHE A 37 -21.56 -9.26 8.69
CA PHE A 37 -22.87 -9.33 9.34
C PHE A 37 -23.41 -7.96 9.81
N THR A 38 -22.53 -7.01 10.13
CA THR A 38 -22.94 -5.65 10.53
C THR A 38 -23.25 -4.76 9.33
N THR A 39 -22.58 -4.97 8.19
CA THR A 39 -22.70 -4.12 7.00
C THR A 39 -23.86 -4.50 6.07
N THR A 40 -24.27 -5.78 6.04
CA THR A 40 -25.37 -6.25 5.18
C THR A 40 -26.72 -5.59 5.55
N SER A 41 -26.94 -5.28 6.85
CA SER A 41 -28.18 -4.60 7.29
C SER A 41 -28.21 -3.10 6.99
N GLU A 42 -27.05 -2.46 6.76
CA GLU A 42 -26.96 -1.04 6.43
C GLU A 42 -26.99 -0.81 4.90
N THR A 43 -26.45 -1.74 4.10
CA THR A 43 -26.44 -1.61 2.64
C THR A 43 -27.82 -1.77 2.02
N ASP A 44 -28.68 -2.62 2.56
CA ASP A 44 -30.07 -2.77 2.09
C ASP A 44 -30.95 -1.55 2.40
N ARG A 45 -30.55 -0.75 3.40
CA ARG A 45 -31.22 0.51 3.73
C ARG A 45 -30.74 1.66 2.83
N ALA A 46 -29.45 1.69 2.52
CA ALA A 46 -28.84 2.72 1.67
C ALA A 46 -29.19 2.58 0.17
N THR A 47 -29.40 1.37 -0.34
CA THR A 47 -29.87 1.15 -1.72
C THR A 47 -31.32 1.62 -1.89
N LYS A 48 -32.18 1.34 -0.89
CA LYS A 48 -33.59 1.74 -0.91
C LYS A 48 -33.80 3.27 -0.83
N GLU A 49 -32.90 3.99 -0.15
CA GLU A 49 -32.91 5.47 -0.11
C GLU A 49 -32.37 6.10 -1.42
N ARG A 50 -31.47 5.41 -2.13
CA ARG A 50 -30.92 5.87 -3.41
C ARG A 50 -31.95 5.81 -4.54
N ASP A 51 -32.78 4.76 -4.58
CA ASP A 51 -33.82 4.61 -5.61
C ASP A 51 -34.98 5.61 -5.41
N ALA A 52 -35.24 6.03 -4.17
CA ALA A 52 -36.20 7.08 -3.86
C ALA A 52 -35.72 8.48 -4.32
N PHE A 53 -34.42 8.78 -4.16
CA PHE A 53 -33.83 10.04 -4.61
C PHE A 53 -33.68 10.17 -6.14
N ALA A 54 -33.49 9.06 -6.85
CA ALA A 54 -33.39 9.07 -8.31
C ALA A 54 -34.75 9.37 -8.99
N SER A 55 -35.86 9.00 -8.37
CA SER A 55 -37.21 9.28 -8.89
C SER A 55 -37.63 10.74 -8.73
N ASP A 56 -37.11 11.46 -7.72
CA ASP A 56 -37.45 12.87 -7.48
C ASP A 56 -36.69 13.84 -8.40
N GLN A 57 -35.43 13.53 -8.76
CA GLN A 57 -34.65 14.39 -9.65
C GLN A 57 -35.14 14.41 -11.11
N ILE A 58 -35.84 13.37 -11.56
CA ILE A 58 -36.43 13.33 -12.91
C ILE A 58 -37.65 14.26 -13.02
N LYS A 59 -38.34 14.57 -11.91
CA LYS A 59 -39.46 15.55 -11.90
C LYS A 59 -38.99 17.00 -11.90
N VAL A 60 -37.87 17.32 -11.25
CA VAL A 60 -37.40 18.71 -11.12
C VAL A 60 -36.75 19.24 -12.41
N ALA A 61 -36.15 18.36 -13.22
CA ALA A 61 -35.53 18.75 -14.49
C ALA A 61 -36.53 19.05 -15.63
N GLY A 62 -37.82 18.75 -15.45
CA GLY A 62 -38.89 19.05 -16.43
C GLY A 62 -39.44 20.48 -16.35
N ASP A 63 -39.31 21.16 -15.21
CA ASP A 63 -40.01 22.42 -14.94
C ASP A 63 -39.13 23.69 -15.05
N THR A 64 -37.82 23.57 -15.28
CA THR A 64 -36.89 24.73 -15.30
C THR A 64 -36.56 25.30 -16.68
N LEU A 65 -37.29 24.90 -17.73
CA LEU A 65 -37.18 25.49 -19.08
C LEU A 65 -38.42 26.31 -19.46
N SER A 66 -38.83 27.24 -18.60
CA SER A 66 -39.72 28.36 -18.95
C SER A 66 -39.72 29.43 -17.87
N ALA A 67 -38.73 30.33 -17.91
CA ALA A 67 -38.87 31.71 -17.41
C ALA A 67 -37.58 32.50 -17.70
N SER A 68 -37.61 33.30 -18.77
CA SER A 68 -36.79 34.50 -18.92
C SER A 68 -37.73 35.59 -19.41
N ASP A 69 -37.99 36.62 -18.60
CA ASP A 69 -37.82 38.01 -19.02
C ASP A 69 -37.95 39.04 -17.88
N GLN A 70 -37.15 40.11 -18.02
CA GLN A 70 -37.25 41.49 -17.51
C GLN A 70 -37.13 41.89 -16.02
N GLY A 71 -36.34 42.96 -15.78
CA GLY A 71 -36.51 43.86 -14.63
C GLY A 71 -35.29 44.65 -14.15
N GLU A 72 -35.06 45.83 -14.72
CA GLU A 72 -34.00 46.80 -14.45
C GLU A 72 -34.17 47.59 -13.12
N LYS A 73 -33.04 48.00 -12.49
CA LYS A 73 -32.67 49.38 -12.03
C LYS A 73 -32.09 49.55 -10.60
N ALA A 74 -31.15 50.51 -10.54
CA ALA A 74 -30.12 50.83 -9.55
C ALA A 74 -30.57 51.35 -8.16
N VAL A 75 -29.66 51.33 -7.16
CA VAL A 75 -29.07 52.50 -6.44
C VAL A 75 -28.03 52.02 -5.40
N ALA A 76 -26.84 52.65 -5.37
CA ALA A 76 -25.87 52.70 -4.26
C ALA A 76 -25.74 54.20 -3.84
N PRO A 77 -24.96 54.67 -2.83
CA PRO A 77 -23.96 54.00 -1.96
C PRO A 77 -23.95 54.49 -0.48
N THR A 78 -23.14 53.88 0.41
CA THR A 78 -22.30 54.62 1.39
C THR A 78 -21.27 53.71 2.08
N ALA A 79 -20.04 54.23 2.20
CA ALA A 79 -18.88 53.68 2.90
C ALA A 79 -18.95 53.98 4.43
N LYS A 80 -18.14 53.49 5.38
CA LYS A 80 -16.68 53.25 5.47
C LYS A 80 -16.38 52.60 6.87
N PRO A 81 -15.13 52.47 7.39
CA PRO A 81 -14.56 51.23 7.94
C PRO A 81 -14.31 51.25 9.47
N ASP A 82 -14.13 50.09 10.12
CA ASP A 82 -13.37 50.05 11.37
C ASP A 82 -12.67 48.71 11.66
N ALA A 83 -11.49 48.84 12.25
CA ALA A 83 -10.38 47.90 12.33
C ALA A 83 -10.52 46.83 13.45
N PRO A 84 -9.61 45.83 13.53
CA PRO A 84 -9.93 44.48 14.00
C PRO A 84 -9.75 44.28 15.50
N LYS A 85 -10.76 43.68 16.15
CA LYS A 85 -10.56 43.02 17.46
C LYS A 85 -9.84 41.69 17.23
N ARG A 86 -8.57 41.67 17.62
CA ARG A 86 -7.69 40.49 17.72
C ARG A 86 -8.25 39.52 18.76
N ALA A 87 -9.25 38.74 18.36
CA ALA A 87 -9.63 37.53 19.07
C ALA A 87 -8.49 36.52 18.86
N VAL A 88 -7.83 36.15 19.95
CA VAL A 88 -6.94 34.98 19.98
C VAL A 88 -7.84 33.79 19.65
N ALA A 89 -7.84 33.41 18.37
CA ALA A 89 -8.50 32.22 17.91
C ALA A 89 -7.77 31.04 18.58
N VAL A 90 -8.40 30.52 19.63
CA VAL A 90 -8.17 29.18 20.15
C VAL A 90 -8.10 28.26 18.93
N ALA A 91 -6.94 27.66 18.73
CA ALA A 91 -6.68 26.76 17.62
C ALA A 91 -7.78 25.70 17.60
N LYS A 92 -8.64 25.77 16.57
CA LYS A 92 -9.66 24.76 16.30
C LYS A 92 -8.95 23.41 16.12
N PRO A 93 -9.59 22.29 16.52
CA PRO A 93 -9.02 20.96 16.36
C PRO A 93 -8.63 20.76 14.89
N GLN A 94 -7.39 20.32 14.66
CA GLN A 94 -6.83 20.05 13.33
C GLN A 94 -7.77 19.12 12.57
N LYS A 95 -8.58 19.71 11.69
CA LYS A 95 -9.32 18.96 10.68
C LYS A 95 -8.26 18.32 9.79
N GLY A 96 -8.28 16.99 9.69
CA GLY A 96 -7.36 16.26 8.82
C GLY A 96 -7.40 16.80 7.38
N PRO A 97 -6.38 16.47 6.57
CA PRO A 97 -6.22 17.05 5.26
C PRO A 97 -7.43 16.81 4.37
N THR A 98 -7.82 17.83 3.60
CA THR A 98 -8.93 17.71 2.65
C THR A 98 -8.50 16.87 1.44
N LYS A 99 -9.48 16.29 0.72
CA LYS A 99 -9.19 15.51 -0.51
C LYS A 99 -8.37 16.33 -1.53
N ASN A 100 -8.70 17.62 -1.65
CA ASN A 100 -8.04 18.53 -2.58
C ASN A 100 -6.59 18.84 -2.15
N GLU A 101 -6.33 18.95 -0.84
CA GLU A 101 -4.97 19.11 -0.33
C GLU A 101 -4.09 17.88 -0.62
N ILE A 102 -4.65 16.68 -0.46
CA ILE A 102 -3.94 15.42 -0.78
C ILE A 102 -3.65 15.35 -2.29
N LEU A 103 -4.62 15.67 -3.14
CA LEU A 103 -4.41 15.67 -4.60
C LEU A 103 -3.40 16.73 -5.03
N ALA A 104 -3.47 17.94 -4.45
CA ALA A 104 -2.49 18.99 -4.72
C ALA A 104 -1.08 18.53 -4.34
N PHE A 105 -0.92 17.93 -3.16
CA PHE A 105 0.35 17.37 -2.71
C PHE A 105 0.89 16.31 -3.68
N LEU A 106 0.07 15.36 -4.13
CA LEU A 106 0.50 14.29 -5.05
C LEU A 106 0.89 14.82 -6.45
N ASN A 107 0.33 15.95 -6.86
CA ASN A 107 0.64 16.58 -8.15
C ASN A 107 1.85 17.52 -8.11
N GLU A 108 2.43 17.76 -6.93
CA GLU A 108 3.61 18.61 -6.82
C GLU A 108 4.87 17.90 -7.35
N PRO A 109 5.70 18.57 -8.17
CA PRO A 109 6.91 17.96 -8.72
C PRO A 109 7.91 17.50 -7.66
N GLU A 110 8.01 18.22 -6.53
CA GLU A 110 8.91 17.83 -5.42
C GLU A 110 8.42 16.55 -4.75
N THR A 111 7.12 16.42 -4.52
CA THR A 111 6.50 15.20 -3.97
C THR A 111 6.70 14.02 -4.90
N GLN A 112 6.49 14.20 -6.21
CA GLN A 112 6.70 13.13 -7.20
C GLN A 112 8.16 12.67 -7.22
N ARG A 113 9.12 13.59 -7.12
CA ARG A 113 10.56 13.24 -7.00
C ARG A 113 10.86 12.48 -5.71
N ALA A 114 10.31 12.92 -4.58
CA ALA A 114 10.49 12.25 -3.30
C ALA A 114 9.89 10.84 -3.32
N LEU A 115 8.71 10.66 -3.91
CA LEU A 115 8.08 9.35 -4.09
C LEU A 115 8.90 8.45 -5.01
N ALA A 116 9.34 8.95 -6.16
CA ALA A 116 10.18 8.19 -7.08
C ALA A 116 11.48 7.72 -6.42
N GLN A 117 12.10 8.57 -5.59
CA GLN A 117 13.27 8.20 -4.79
C GLN A 117 12.92 7.10 -3.78
N LYS A 118 11.80 7.22 -3.06
CA LYS A 118 11.35 6.21 -2.09
C LYS A 118 11.03 4.87 -2.74
N PHE A 119 10.42 4.86 -3.93
CA PHE A 119 10.17 3.63 -4.68
C PHE A 119 11.48 3.00 -5.14
N ARG A 120 12.44 3.80 -5.61
CA ARG A 120 13.77 3.27 -5.95
C ARG A 120 14.46 2.61 -4.76
N GLU A 121 14.49 3.29 -3.61
CA GLU A 121 15.05 2.75 -2.37
C GLU A 121 14.38 1.42 -1.98
N GLN A 122 13.06 1.33 -2.10
CA GLN A 122 12.31 0.12 -1.79
C GLN A 122 12.57 -1.01 -2.77
N VAL A 123 12.59 -0.70 -4.07
CA VAL A 123 12.90 -1.69 -5.12
C VAL A 123 14.32 -2.23 -4.93
N ASP A 124 15.29 -1.37 -4.68
CA ASP A 124 16.68 -1.80 -4.45
C ASP A 124 16.81 -2.61 -3.15
N ALA A 125 16.14 -2.20 -2.07
CA ALA A 125 16.16 -2.95 -0.81
C ALA A 125 15.47 -4.32 -0.95
N ARG A 126 14.36 -4.40 -1.67
CA ARG A 126 13.56 -5.62 -1.80
C ARG A 126 14.15 -6.59 -2.82
N PHE A 127 14.61 -6.10 -3.97
CA PHE A 127 15.01 -6.91 -5.12
C PHE A 127 16.52 -6.89 -5.41
N GLY A 128 17.32 -6.14 -4.65
CA GLY A 128 18.78 -6.06 -4.87
C GLY A 128 19.49 -7.42 -4.84
N VAL A 129 19.06 -8.34 -3.98
CA VAL A 129 19.58 -9.72 -3.95
C VAL A 129 19.10 -10.51 -5.16
N PHE A 130 17.83 -10.37 -5.54
CA PHE A 130 17.26 -11.03 -6.71
C PHE A 130 17.99 -10.65 -8.00
N PHE A 131 18.28 -9.36 -8.21
CA PHE A 131 19.03 -8.89 -9.38
C PHE A 131 20.43 -9.49 -9.47
N LYS A 132 21.12 -9.67 -8.34
CA LYS A 132 22.44 -10.31 -8.30
C LYS A 132 22.38 -11.80 -8.68
N ASN A 133 21.28 -12.47 -8.35
CA ASN A 133 21.11 -13.91 -8.59
C ASN A 133 20.62 -14.23 -10.00
N LEU A 134 19.95 -13.27 -10.67
CA LEU A 134 19.38 -13.41 -12.00
C LEU A 134 20.42 -13.57 -13.12
N ASN A 135 21.70 -13.25 -12.87
CA ASN A 135 22.79 -13.27 -13.86
C ASN A 135 22.43 -12.55 -15.20
N LEU A 136 21.58 -11.52 -15.14
CA LEU A 136 21.20 -10.73 -16.31
C LEU A 136 22.33 -9.80 -16.76
N PRO A 137 22.38 -9.42 -18.05
CA PRO A 137 23.29 -8.38 -18.53
C PRO A 137 23.10 -7.08 -17.74
N GLU A 138 24.19 -6.41 -17.34
CA GLU A 138 24.12 -5.16 -16.56
C GLU A 138 23.28 -4.08 -17.26
N ALA A 139 23.24 -4.09 -18.59
CA ALA A 139 22.42 -3.18 -19.39
C ALA A 139 20.89 -3.36 -19.20
N GLN A 140 20.42 -4.53 -18.76
CA GLN A 140 18.99 -4.82 -18.57
C GLN A 140 18.49 -4.50 -17.16
N LEU A 141 19.39 -4.41 -16.17
CA LEU A 141 19.02 -4.12 -14.78
C LEU A 141 18.34 -2.75 -14.59
N PRO A 142 18.79 -1.65 -15.24
CA PRO A 142 18.10 -0.37 -15.15
C PRO A 142 16.65 -0.43 -15.64
N GLN A 143 16.40 -1.15 -16.73
CA GLN A 143 15.06 -1.33 -17.28
C GLN A 143 14.17 -2.13 -16.32
N LEU A 144 14.69 -3.22 -15.75
CA LEU A 144 13.96 -4.04 -14.79
C LEU A 144 13.61 -3.25 -13.52
N ARG A 145 14.55 -2.45 -12.99
CA ARG A 145 14.28 -1.55 -11.86
C ARG A 145 13.21 -0.52 -12.19
N ALA A 146 13.27 0.09 -13.37
CA ALA A 146 12.29 1.08 -13.79
C ALA A 146 10.86 0.49 -13.83
N LEU A 147 10.71 -0.72 -14.37
CA LEU A 147 9.44 -1.44 -14.37
C LEU A 147 8.93 -1.73 -12.95
N LEU A 148 9.80 -2.14 -12.03
CA LEU A 148 9.39 -2.37 -10.64
C LEU A 148 9.00 -1.08 -9.92
N ILE A 149 9.68 0.04 -10.21
CA ILE A 149 9.30 1.36 -9.68
C ILE A 149 7.94 1.79 -10.21
N GLU A 150 7.68 1.63 -11.52
CA GLU A 150 6.38 1.90 -12.15
C GLU A 150 5.27 1.06 -11.50
N ARG A 151 5.55 -0.22 -11.22
CA ARG A 151 4.61 -1.12 -10.54
C ARG A 151 4.27 -0.66 -9.12
N GLU A 152 5.25 -0.21 -8.34
CA GLU A 152 5.01 0.33 -6.99
C GLU A 152 4.22 1.65 -7.03
N GLY A 153 4.46 2.49 -8.05
CA GLY A 153 3.73 3.74 -8.28
C GLY A 153 2.25 3.56 -8.61
N ALA A 154 1.87 2.45 -9.25
CA ALA A 154 0.50 2.17 -9.66
C ALA A 154 -0.53 2.24 -8.51
N ALA A 155 -0.14 1.85 -7.29
CA ALA A 155 -0.99 1.96 -6.11
C ALA A 155 -1.34 3.42 -5.77
N VAL A 156 -0.37 4.32 -5.90
CA VAL A 156 -0.54 5.76 -5.65
C VAL A 156 -1.38 6.39 -6.74
N ASP A 157 -1.12 6.03 -8.01
CA ASP A 157 -1.87 6.56 -9.15
C ASP A 157 -3.35 6.17 -9.10
N VAL A 158 -3.64 4.89 -8.80
CA VAL A 158 -5.02 4.41 -8.61
C VAL A 158 -5.68 5.10 -7.42
N SER A 159 -4.97 5.29 -6.31
CA SER A 159 -5.51 5.99 -5.14
C SER A 159 -5.81 7.47 -5.46
N ALA A 160 -4.91 8.15 -6.17
CA ALA A 160 -5.10 9.53 -6.62
C ALA A 160 -6.28 9.66 -7.58
N ALA A 161 -6.39 8.76 -8.57
CA ALA A 161 -7.49 8.73 -9.53
C ALA A 161 -8.84 8.47 -8.83
N ALA A 162 -8.89 7.50 -7.91
CA ALA A 162 -10.09 7.23 -7.12
C ALA A 162 -10.49 8.45 -6.27
N LEU A 163 -9.51 9.11 -5.65
CA LEU A 163 -9.73 10.31 -4.85
C LEU A 163 -10.28 11.47 -5.69
N ALA A 164 -9.71 11.70 -6.88
CA ALA A 164 -10.15 12.72 -7.84
C ALA A 164 -11.56 12.46 -8.37
N ALA A 165 -11.91 11.19 -8.61
CA ALA A 165 -13.27 10.78 -8.97
C ALA A 165 -14.26 10.80 -7.78
N GLY A 166 -13.81 11.18 -6.59
CA GLY A 166 -14.63 11.21 -5.37
C GLY A 166 -14.96 9.82 -4.82
N LEU A 167 -14.41 8.75 -5.40
CA LEU A 167 -14.64 7.37 -5.02
C LEU A 167 -14.00 7.05 -3.66
N LYS A 168 -14.61 6.10 -2.95
CA LYS A 168 -14.07 5.48 -1.74
C LYS A 168 -14.16 3.97 -1.91
N PRO A 169 -13.33 3.39 -2.80
CA PRO A 169 -13.43 1.98 -3.11
C PRO A 169 -13.17 1.14 -1.87
N LYS A 170 -13.90 0.01 -1.77
CA LYS A 170 -13.58 -1.00 -0.77
C LYS A 170 -12.18 -1.56 -1.04
N GLN A 171 -11.59 -2.21 -0.04
CA GLN A 171 -10.22 -2.69 -0.14
C GLN A 171 -9.99 -3.67 -1.31
N GLU A 172 -10.96 -4.56 -1.58
CA GLU A 172 -10.90 -5.49 -2.70
C GLU A 172 -11.01 -4.81 -4.06
N GLU A 173 -11.83 -3.76 -4.16
CA GLU A 173 -11.99 -2.96 -5.38
C GLU A 173 -10.71 -2.18 -5.67
N MET A 174 -10.09 -1.60 -4.63
CA MET A 174 -8.78 -0.96 -4.73
C MET A 174 -7.74 -1.95 -5.27
N LEU A 175 -7.68 -3.15 -4.71
CA LEU A 175 -6.74 -4.19 -5.15
C LEU A 175 -6.98 -4.58 -6.62
N LYS A 176 -8.24 -4.74 -7.05
CA LYS A 176 -8.58 -5.02 -8.46
C LYS A 176 -8.11 -3.91 -9.39
N MET A 177 -8.32 -2.64 -9.00
CA MET A 177 -7.87 -1.50 -9.81
C MET A 177 -6.34 -1.40 -9.88
N VAL A 178 -5.64 -1.63 -8.76
CA VAL A 178 -4.17 -1.68 -8.74
C VAL A 178 -3.65 -2.81 -9.62
N ASN A 179 -4.22 -4.02 -9.51
CA ASN A 179 -3.82 -5.15 -10.35
C ASN A 179 -4.06 -4.87 -11.85
N ALA A 180 -5.16 -4.20 -12.19
CA ALA A 180 -5.43 -3.79 -13.56
C ALA A 180 -4.40 -2.76 -14.06
N ALA A 181 -4.01 -1.79 -13.23
CA ALA A 181 -2.99 -0.81 -13.54
C ALA A 181 -1.59 -1.43 -13.68
N GLN A 182 -1.28 -2.45 -12.87
CA GLN A 182 0.01 -3.15 -12.90
C GLN A 182 0.13 -4.18 -14.03
N ALA A 183 -0.99 -4.64 -14.60
CA ALA A 183 -1.00 -5.75 -15.56
C ALA A 183 -0.09 -5.54 -16.76
N GLU A 184 0.00 -4.32 -17.28
CA GLU A 184 0.89 -4.01 -18.40
C GLU A 184 2.36 -4.04 -18.00
N THR A 185 2.68 -3.49 -16.83
CA THR A 185 4.04 -3.55 -16.27
C THR A 185 4.46 -4.99 -15.97
N ASP A 186 3.55 -5.82 -15.46
CA ASP A 186 3.79 -7.25 -15.23
C ASP A 186 4.04 -8.01 -16.54
N ARG A 187 3.35 -7.66 -17.64
CA ARG A 187 3.66 -8.21 -18.97
C ARG A 187 5.05 -7.82 -19.44
N LYS A 188 5.42 -6.54 -19.30
CA LYS A 188 6.77 -6.05 -19.64
C LYS A 188 7.84 -6.74 -18.80
N LEU A 189 7.59 -6.96 -17.51
CA LEU A 189 8.47 -7.73 -16.61
C LEU A 189 8.63 -9.17 -17.09
N ALA A 190 7.53 -9.85 -17.44
CA ALA A 190 7.57 -11.21 -17.94
C ALA A 190 8.34 -11.33 -19.27
N LEU A 191 8.19 -10.35 -20.17
CA LEU A 191 8.94 -10.29 -21.43
C LEU A 191 10.44 -10.05 -21.19
N ALA A 192 10.80 -9.13 -20.28
CA ALA A 192 12.18 -8.81 -19.97
C ALA A 192 12.93 -9.95 -19.26
N LEU A 193 12.25 -10.68 -18.38
CA LEU A 193 12.82 -11.80 -17.62
C LEU A 193 12.76 -13.14 -18.35
N GLY A 194 11.89 -13.25 -19.35
CA GLY A 194 11.53 -14.54 -19.95
C GLY A 194 10.73 -15.43 -18.99
N PRO A 195 10.22 -16.58 -19.47
CA PRO A 195 9.32 -17.44 -18.69
C PRO A 195 9.97 -18.00 -17.42
N GLU A 196 11.26 -18.36 -17.47
CA GLU A 196 11.96 -18.92 -16.31
C GLU A 196 12.33 -17.82 -15.29
N GLY A 197 12.89 -16.71 -15.75
CA GLY A 197 13.20 -15.58 -14.86
C GLY A 197 11.95 -14.99 -14.21
N TYR A 198 10.83 -14.98 -14.93
CA TYR A 198 9.54 -14.53 -14.39
C TYR A 198 8.97 -15.47 -13.34
N LYS A 199 9.13 -16.79 -13.50
CA LYS A 199 8.77 -17.76 -12.44
C LYS A 199 9.61 -17.54 -11.18
N GLN A 200 10.91 -17.34 -11.35
CA GLN A 200 11.81 -17.04 -10.22
C GLN A 200 11.44 -15.72 -9.54
N PHE A 201 11.07 -14.70 -10.32
CA PHE A 201 10.54 -13.45 -9.80
C PHE A 201 9.27 -13.68 -8.97
N GLN A 202 8.27 -14.39 -9.49
CA GLN A 202 7.03 -14.66 -8.75
C GLN A 202 7.26 -15.44 -7.45
N LEU A 203 8.20 -16.39 -7.46
CA LEU A 203 8.61 -17.11 -6.26
C LEU A 203 9.30 -16.20 -5.26
N TYR A 204 10.18 -15.31 -5.73
CA TYR A 204 10.86 -14.34 -4.89
C TYR A 204 9.88 -13.35 -4.24
N GLU A 205 8.87 -12.89 -4.99
CA GLU A 205 7.83 -12.02 -4.46
C GLU A 205 7.00 -12.70 -3.37
N SER A 206 6.56 -13.93 -3.59
CA SER A 206 5.78 -14.67 -2.61
C SER A 206 6.61 -15.03 -1.38
N ALA A 207 7.93 -15.19 -1.55
CA ALA A 207 8.86 -15.45 -0.45
C ALA A 207 8.94 -14.31 0.56
N HIS A 208 8.56 -13.09 0.17
CA HIS A 208 8.57 -11.94 1.08
C HIS A 208 7.75 -12.17 2.36
N LEU A 209 6.64 -12.90 2.27
CA LEU A 209 5.81 -13.24 3.43
C LEU A 209 6.57 -14.02 4.52
N PHE A 210 7.57 -14.79 4.11
CA PHE A 210 8.34 -15.66 5.02
C PHE A 210 9.62 -15.00 5.55
N ARG A 211 9.92 -13.76 5.14
CA ARG A 211 11.11 -13.03 5.60
C ARG A 211 11.08 -12.71 7.09
N GLY A 212 9.90 -12.43 7.64
CA GLY A 212 9.72 -12.22 9.09
C GLY A 212 10.11 -13.47 9.89
N ALA A 213 9.53 -14.61 9.52
CA ALA A 213 9.86 -15.90 10.14
C ALA A 213 11.36 -16.26 9.99
N THR A 214 11.95 -15.93 8.83
CA THR A 214 13.39 -16.13 8.61
C THR A 214 14.23 -15.22 9.52
N SER A 215 13.86 -13.95 9.69
CA SER A 215 14.54 -13.03 10.62
C SER A 215 14.44 -13.48 12.07
N ASP A 216 13.29 -13.98 12.50
CA ASP A 216 13.10 -14.52 13.84
C ASP A 216 13.97 -15.76 14.09
N LEU A 217 14.03 -16.66 13.10
CA LEU A 217 14.94 -17.81 13.14
C LEU A 217 16.40 -17.36 13.24
N GLN A 218 16.83 -16.42 12.41
CA GLN A 218 18.19 -15.89 12.41
C GLN A 218 18.55 -15.23 13.76
N ARG A 219 17.62 -14.48 14.37
CA ARG A 219 17.79 -13.88 15.69
C ARG A 219 17.98 -14.93 16.78
N ASN A 220 17.20 -16.02 16.73
CA ASN A 220 17.33 -17.13 17.68
C ASN A 220 18.65 -17.91 17.48
N LEU A 221 19.05 -18.15 16.23
CA LEU A 221 20.29 -18.85 15.91
C LEU A 221 21.55 -18.06 16.30
N THR A 222 21.47 -16.73 16.29
CA THR A 222 22.54 -15.86 16.81
C THR A 222 22.79 -16.10 18.30
N ARG A 223 21.77 -16.45 19.09
CA ARG A 223 21.90 -16.74 20.53
C ARG A 223 22.66 -18.04 20.82
N VAL A 224 22.69 -18.97 19.87
CA VAL A 224 23.39 -20.26 19.98
C VAL A 224 24.68 -20.29 19.17
N ALA A 225 25.23 -19.11 18.84
CA ALA A 225 26.47 -18.93 18.09
C ALA A 225 26.50 -19.64 16.72
N ALA A 226 25.33 -19.83 16.09
CA ALA A 226 25.20 -20.44 14.77
C ALA A 226 24.37 -19.55 13.81
N PRO A 227 24.71 -18.26 13.64
CA PRO A 227 23.92 -17.35 12.82
C PRO A 227 23.86 -17.85 11.36
N LEU A 228 22.69 -17.70 10.73
CA LEU A 228 22.58 -17.88 9.28
C LEU A 228 23.31 -16.74 8.57
N ASP A 229 24.11 -17.08 7.57
CA ASP A 229 24.59 -16.07 6.63
C ASP A 229 23.45 -15.58 5.71
N ALA A 230 23.68 -14.46 5.01
CA ALA A 230 22.66 -13.84 4.16
C ALA A 230 22.14 -14.77 3.05
N ARG A 231 22.99 -15.64 2.51
CA ARG A 231 22.62 -16.58 1.44
C ARG A 231 21.80 -17.74 2.00
N GLN A 232 22.17 -18.25 3.17
CA GLN A 232 21.42 -19.29 3.87
C GLN A 232 20.03 -18.79 4.28
N ALA A 233 19.94 -17.56 4.79
CA ALA A 233 18.66 -16.93 5.13
C ALA A 233 17.77 -16.81 3.88
N GLU A 234 18.30 -16.29 2.77
CA GLU A 234 17.54 -16.15 1.53
C GLU A 234 17.07 -17.53 0.99
N ASN A 235 17.97 -18.53 0.94
CA ASN A 235 17.62 -19.88 0.50
C ASN A 235 16.52 -20.51 1.38
N PHE A 236 16.57 -20.27 2.69
CA PHE A 236 15.53 -20.73 3.61
C PHE A 236 14.19 -20.03 3.32
N THR A 237 14.20 -18.71 3.13
CA THR A 237 13.00 -17.94 2.78
C THR A 237 12.38 -18.43 1.46
N THR A 238 13.18 -18.56 0.40
CA THR A 238 12.69 -19.03 -0.90
C THR A 238 12.26 -20.50 -0.85
N GLY A 239 12.93 -21.32 -0.03
CA GLY A 239 12.56 -22.72 0.20
C GLY A 239 11.20 -22.86 0.89
N LEU A 240 10.92 -22.02 1.90
CA LEU A 240 9.59 -21.95 2.53
C LEU A 240 8.52 -21.52 1.52
N ALA A 241 8.82 -20.56 0.67
CA ALA A 241 7.90 -20.10 -0.37
C ALA A 241 7.60 -21.19 -1.41
N ALA A 242 8.62 -21.93 -1.84
CA ALA A 242 8.47 -23.03 -2.77
C ALA A 242 7.68 -24.19 -2.16
N LEU A 243 7.95 -24.52 -0.89
CA LEU A 243 7.19 -25.53 -0.15
C LEU A 243 5.72 -25.12 -0.01
N ALA A 244 5.46 -23.88 0.39
CA ALA A 244 4.12 -23.31 0.45
C ALA A 244 3.40 -23.43 -0.91
N ALA A 245 4.06 -23.02 -1.99
CA ALA A 245 3.49 -23.14 -3.33
C ALA A 245 3.20 -24.61 -3.72
N GLY A 246 4.03 -25.57 -3.32
CA GLY A 246 3.80 -26.99 -3.60
C GLY A 246 2.67 -27.64 -2.78
N GLN A 247 2.34 -27.08 -1.61
CA GLN A 247 1.32 -27.61 -0.71
C GLN A 247 -0.05 -26.93 -0.88
N PHE A 248 -0.08 -25.72 -1.43
CA PHE A 248 -1.31 -24.93 -1.58
C PHE A 248 -2.00 -25.17 -2.91
N THR A 249 -3.33 -25.17 -2.88
CA THR A 249 -4.15 -25.19 -4.09
C THR A 249 -3.93 -23.91 -4.91
N LEU A 250 -4.26 -23.94 -6.21
CA LEU A 250 -4.13 -22.76 -7.07
C LEU A 250 -4.90 -21.54 -6.53
N MET A 251 -6.09 -21.78 -5.96
CA MET A 251 -6.88 -20.75 -5.29
C MET A 251 -6.16 -20.17 -4.07
N GLN A 252 -5.57 -21.01 -3.23
CA GLN A 252 -4.81 -20.58 -2.05
C GLN A 252 -3.54 -19.80 -2.43
N GLN A 253 -2.84 -20.21 -3.49
CA GLN A 253 -1.70 -19.48 -4.01
C GLN A 253 -2.11 -18.09 -4.51
N GLN A 254 -3.24 -18.00 -5.21
CA GLN A 254 -3.78 -16.73 -5.68
C GLN A 254 -4.20 -15.82 -4.50
N ALA A 255 -4.80 -16.40 -3.45
CA ALA A 255 -5.13 -15.68 -2.22
C ALA A 255 -3.87 -15.16 -1.49
N LEU A 256 -2.80 -15.94 -1.41
CA LEU A 256 -1.55 -15.48 -0.80
C LEU A 256 -0.92 -14.33 -1.58
N ARG A 257 -0.97 -14.39 -2.92
CA ARG A 257 -0.50 -13.29 -3.77
C ARG A 257 -1.34 -12.03 -3.54
N SER A 258 -2.67 -12.15 -3.49
CA SER A 258 -3.55 -11.01 -3.25
C SER A 258 -3.32 -10.39 -1.86
N ILE A 259 -3.13 -11.20 -0.81
CA ILE A 259 -2.76 -10.75 0.53
C ILE A 259 -1.42 -9.99 0.49
N THR A 260 -0.42 -10.53 -0.21
CA THR A 260 0.90 -9.90 -0.32
C THR A 260 0.80 -8.53 -1.01
N GLN A 261 0.10 -8.48 -2.15
CA GLN A 261 -0.12 -7.23 -2.90
C GLN A 261 -0.91 -6.20 -2.08
N MET A 262 -1.90 -6.66 -1.34
CA MET A 262 -2.73 -5.82 -0.48
C MET A 262 -1.90 -5.19 0.64
N GLU A 263 -1.03 -5.96 1.29
CA GLU A 263 -0.14 -5.44 2.32
C GLU A 263 0.88 -4.46 1.75
N GLN A 264 1.43 -4.74 0.56
CA GLN A 264 2.31 -3.81 -0.15
C GLN A 264 1.60 -2.49 -0.47
N THR A 265 0.40 -2.56 -1.04
CA THR A 265 -0.43 -1.39 -1.33
C THR A 265 -0.66 -0.55 -0.08
N LYS A 266 -1.01 -1.19 1.05
CA LYS A 266 -1.17 -0.51 2.35
C LYS A 266 0.10 0.18 2.80
N GLN A 267 1.25 -0.48 2.72
CA GLN A 267 2.53 0.08 3.12
C GLN A 267 2.92 1.28 2.25
N THR A 268 2.73 1.17 0.94
CA THR A 268 2.95 2.27 -0.02
C THR A 268 2.09 3.48 0.31
N LEU A 269 0.77 3.30 0.52
CA LEU A 269 -0.12 4.40 0.89
C LEU A 269 0.24 5.02 2.26
N LYS A 270 0.67 4.19 3.22
CA LYS A 270 1.14 4.68 4.52
C LYS A 270 2.41 5.52 4.41
N GLN A 271 3.32 5.19 3.50
CA GLN A 271 4.52 6.00 3.26
C GLN A 271 4.17 7.33 2.60
N VAL A 272 3.24 7.34 1.65
CA VAL A 272 2.71 8.58 1.06
C VAL A 272 2.11 9.48 2.15
N GLU A 273 1.31 8.89 3.04
CA GLU A 273 0.74 9.60 4.19
C GLU A 273 1.83 10.13 5.12
N GLN A 274 2.89 9.36 5.35
CA GLN A 274 4.02 9.81 6.17
C GLN A 274 4.77 10.98 5.52
N LEU A 275 5.04 10.94 4.22
CA LEU A 275 5.65 12.05 3.48
C LEU A 275 4.78 13.32 3.57
N TYR A 276 3.47 13.15 3.48
CA TYR A 276 2.53 14.24 3.68
C TYR A 276 2.63 14.85 5.09
N LYS A 277 2.67 13.99 6.12
CA LYS A 277 2.82 14.42 7.52
C LYS A 277 4.15 15.12 7.78
N ASP A 278 5.24 14.60 7.24
CA ASP A 278 6.59 15.17 7.39
C ASP A 278 6.67 16.55 6.71
N ARG A 279 5.93 16.77 5.63
CA ARG A 279 5.82 18.09 5.00
C ARG A 279 5.06 19.09 5.87
N LEU A 280 3.95 18.65 6.47
CA LEU A 280 3.16 19.51 7.37
C LEU A 280 3.90 19.82 8.68
N ASN A 281 4.69 18.86 9.17
CA ASN A 281 5.42 18.96 10.43
C ASN A 281 6.88 18.49 10.22
N PRO A 282 7.74 19.33 9.62
CA PRO A 282 9.12 18.96 9.39
C PRO A 282 9.81 18.63 10.73
N PRO A 283 10.61 17.55 10.81
CA PRO A 283 11.33 17.21 12.02
C PRO A 283 12.22 18.38 12.45
N LYS A 284 12.18 18.74 13.73
CA LYS A 284 13.00 19.84 14.26
C LYS A 284 14.48 19.55 13.96
N PRO A 285 15.25 20.54 13.44
CA PRO A 285 16.67 20.33 13.21
C PRO A 285 17.35 19.94 14.52
N ASN A 286 18.14 18.86 14.49
CA ASN A 286 18.93 18.45 15.64
C ASN A 286 19.80 19.63 16.08
N LYS A 287 19.70 20.03 17.36
CA LYS A 287 20.54 21.09 17.92
C LYS A 287 22.00 20.72 17.66
N PRO A 288 22.82 21.63 17.11
CA PRO A 288 24.23 21.36 16.89
C PRO A 288 24.88 20.99 18.23
N ALA A 289 25.66 19.91 18.23
CA ALA A 289 26.37 19.43 19.39
C ALA A 289 27.17 20.59 20.00
N LYS A 290 26.94 20.83 21.30
CA LYS A 290 27.63 21.87 22.08
C LYS A 290 29.13 21.62 21.93
N LYS A 291 29.85 22.56 21.30
CA LYS A 291 31.31 22.47 21.17
C LYS A 291 31.90 22.24 22.57
N PRO A 292 32.85 21.29 22.73
CA PRO A 292 33.54 21.13 24.00
C PRO A 292 34.27 22.44 24.31
N ASN A 293 34.03 22.99 25.51
CA ASN A 293 34.83 24.09 26.02
C ASN A 293 36.26 23.57 26.17
N GLY A 294 37.20 24.20 25.47
CA GLY A 294 38.63 24.08 25.74
C GLY A 294 39.02 24.86 26.97
#